data_AF-A0A2A7SAF2-F1
#
_entry.id   AF-A0A2A7SAF2-F1
#
_cell.length_a   1.000
_cell.length_b   1.000
_cell.length_c   1.000
_cell.angle_alpha   90.00
_cell.angle_beta   90.00
_cell.angle_gamma   90.00
#
_symmetry.space_group_name_H-M   'P 1'
#
loop_
_entity.id
_entity.type
_entity.pdbx_description
1 polymer ?
#
loop_
_entity_poly.entity_id
_entity_poly.type
_entity_poly.pdbx_seq_one_letter_code
_entity_poly.pdbx_strand_id
1 'polypeptide(L)'
;MQRFELDGQEYDGDSNSFLAKLPAAHEAKARPLCLCSAPPIPMYIARFEGRYQVKRMPGTGTKHKLGCDSFETPPGLSGFGDVDGSAIVEDPESGQVTLKFGFALAKGPAREMPEPSGNEPESIKADGKKLTLRGLLHYLWEQAQLNRWSPNMAGKRNWSVVRKYLLLAAAGKNTKKMNLEDLLYIPEMFVGDQKDLIAQRRTERLARISVSESGKPHFVLVIGELKEIATARFGFKLVIKHLPDFGLMIDEKTKKRIEKVFAAELEIWAATEGTHLMVIATASVSATGIATVQEVSTMLVTDSWIPFETLSDHALLKTLAKRRYQKCLRYNQTVKHPIATALLTDAERGTALYIVPPEASSSYQAELDLLIAESDLDAWTWRPGSETMPALPLTAYEAARLGSGRARSAAAPATPTVQEEPPLEDEPPPSVGMPADTENSWPTTWL
;
A
#
# COMPACT_ATOMS: atom_id res chain seq x y z
N MET A 1 6.79 -0.63 16.04
CA MET A 1 5.93 -1.81 16.23
C MET A 1 4.71 -1.36 16.98
N GLN A 2 3.51 -1.77 16.55
CA GLN A 2 2.27 -1.38 17.21
C GLN A 2 2.10 -2.16 18.52
N ARG A 3 1.78 -1.46 19.61
CA ARG A 3 1.48 -2.08 20.90
C ARG A 3 -0.01 -2.02 21.19
N PHE A 4 -0.52 -3.08 21.81
CA PHE A 4 -1.91 -3.21 22.18
C PHE A 4 -2.06 -3.54 23.66
N GLU A 5 -3.14 -3.07 24.26
CA GLU A 5 -3.62 -3.58 25.54
C GLU A 5 -4.84 -4.48 25.28
N LEU A 6 -4.91 -5.62 25.96
CA LEU A 6 -6.07 -6.49 25.97
C LEU A 6 -6.21 -7.10 27.38
N ASP A 7 -7.39 -6.92 27.99
CA ASP A 7 -7.68 -7.36 29.36
C ASP A 7 -6.66 -6.87 30.40
N GLY A 8 -6.23 -5.60 30.28
CA GLY A 8 -5.28 -4.95 31.19
C GLY A 8 -3.82 -5.40 31.03
N GLN A 9 -3.49 -6.16 29.99
CA GLN A 9 -2.11 -6.58 29.68
C GLN A 9 -1.63 -5.97 28.37
N GLU A 10 -0.40 -5.47 28.35
CA GLU A 10 0.25 -4.96 27.14
C GLU A 10 0.91 -6.07 26.32
N TYR A 11 0.80 -5.95 25.00
CA TYR A 11 1.39 -6.87 24.04
C TYR A 11 2.03 -6.12 22.88
N ASP A 12 3.09 -6.72 22.32
CA ASP A 12 3.52 -6.41 20.97
C ASP A 12 2.54 -7.03 19.96
N GLY A 13 2.13 -6.25 18.96
CA GLY A 13 1.09 -6.62 18.00
C GLY A 13 1.43 -7.81 17.11
N ASP A 14 2.72 -8.10 16.90
CA ASP A 14 3.16 -9.25 16.10
C ASP A 14 3.58 -10.44 16.99
N SER A 15 3.44 -10.32 18.32
CA SER A 15 3.80 -11.42 19.23
C SER A 15 2.83 -12.60 19.14
N ASN A 16 3.38 -13.81 19.11
CA ASN A 16 2.56 -15.04 19.13
C ASN A 16 1.65 -15.10 20.36
N SER A 17 2.10 -14.56 21.51
CA SER A 17 1.30 -14.44 22.73
C SER A 17 0.05 -13.60 22.54
N PHE A 18 0.13 -12.50 21.78
CA PHE A 18 -1.03 -11.68 21.46
C PHE A 18 -1.95 -12.36 20.47
N LEU A 19 -1.39 -12.89 19.37
CA LEU A 19 -2.16 -13.54 18.32
C LEU A 19 -2.95 -14.75 18.84
N ALA A 20 -2.41 -15.49 19.81
CA ALA A 20 -3.09 -16.61 20.47
C ALA A 20 -4.30 -16.20 21.32
N LYS A 21 -4.40 -14.93 21.75
CA LYS A 21 -5.53 -14.40 22.55
C LYS A 21 -6.71 -13.95 21.69
N LEU A 22 -6.46 -13.59 20.43
CA LEU A 22 -7.48 -13.01 19.55
C LEU A 22 -8.73 -13.88 19.36
N PRO A 23 -8.67 -15.22 19.27
CA PRO A 23 -9.87 -16.04 19.13
C PRO A 23 -10.82 -15.91 20.32
N ALA A 24 -10.32 -16.08 21.54
CA ALA A 24 -11.12 -15.99 22.76
C ALA A 24 -11.64 -14.56 22.98
N ALA A 25 -10.80 -13.54 22.72
CA ALA A 25 -11.20 -12.15 22.82
C ALA A 25 -12.30 -11.78 21.81
N HIS A 26 -12.24 -12.31 20.58
CA HIS A 26 -13.29 -12.12 19.59
C HIS A 26 -14.62 -12.75 20.04
N GLU A 27 -14.59 -13.97 20.59
CA GLU A 27 -15.80 -14.64 21.12
C GLU A 27 -16.41 -13.86 22.30
N ALA A 28 -15.56 -13.35 23.19
CA ALA A 28 -15.96 -12.52 24.33
C ALA A 28 -16.36 -11.08 23.93
N LYS A 29 -16.21 -10.69 22.66
CA LYS A 29 -16.34 -9.30 22.17
C LYS A 29 -15.46 -8.30 22.94
N ALA A 30 -14.33 -8.78 23.49
CA ALA A 30 -13.33 -7.94 24.12
C ALA A 30 -12.59 -7.12 23.05
N ARG A 31 -12.33 -5.84 23.36
CA ARG A 31 -11.71 -4.91 22.42
C ARG A 31 -10.25 -4.67 22.80
N PRO A 32 -9.29 -5.00 21.92
CA PRO A 32 -7.92 -4.51 22.09
C PRO A 32 -7.90 -2.97 22.03
N LEU A 33 -7.01 -2.34 22.77
CA LEU A 33 -6.74 -0.90 22.71
C LEU A 33 -5.38 -0.66 22.09
N CYS A 34 -5.28 0.21 21.08
CA CYS A 34 -4.01 0.64 20.54
C CYS A 34 -3.36 1.68 21.45
N LEU A 35 -2.10 1.43 21.84
CA LEU A 35 -1.33 2.27 22.77
C LEU A 35 -0.50 3.35 22.06
N CYS A 36 -0.83 3.72 20.83
CA CYS A 36 -0.05 4.73 20.08
C CYS A 36 -0.34 6.17 20.52
N SER A 37 -1.45 6.41 21.21
CA SER A 37 -1.94 7.71 21.67
C SER A 37 -2.45 7.58 23.11
N ALA A 38 -2.54 8.71 23.83
CA ALA A 38 -3.16 8.79 25.14
C ALA A 38 -4.38 9.73 25.05
N PRO A 39 -5.61 9.26 25.38
CA PRO A 39 -5.96 7.91 25.84
C PRO A 39 -5.79 6.83 24.74
N PRO A 40 -5.62 5.55 25.11
CA PRO A 40 -5.59 4.43 24.16
C PRO A 40 -6.83 4.36 23.27
N ILE A 41 -6.65 3.90 22.03
CA ILE A 41 -7.72 3.92 21.01
C ILE A 41 -8.33 2.54 20.85
N PRO A 42 -9.65 2.36 21.04
CA PRO A 42 -10.30 1.07 20.85
C PRO A 42 -10.14 0.51 19.43
N MET A 43 -9.99 -0.80 19.34
CA MET A 43 -9.88 -1.59 18.11
C MET A 43 -10.95 -2.69 18.09
N TYR A 44 -11.11 -3.39 16.96
CA TYR A 44 -11.92 -4.60 16.87
C TYR A 44 -11.11 -5.78 16.33
N ILE A 45 -11.60 -7.00 16.58
CA ILE A 45 -10.99 -8.23 16.05
C ILE A 45 -11.85 -8.73 14.90
N ALA A 46 -11.25 -8.92 13.73
CA ALA A 46 -11.87 -9.55 12.58
C ALA A 46 -11.48 -11.04 12.49
N ARG A 47 -12.38 -11.89 11.97
CA ARG A 47 -12.14 -13.33 11.74
C ARG A 47 -12.25 -13.69 10.26
N PHE A 48 -11.32 -14.50 9.74
CA PHE A 48 -11.30 -15.00 8.36
C PHE A 48 -10.65 -16.39 8.27
N GLU A 49 -11.32 -17.39 7.69
CA GLU A 49 -10.81 -18.78 7.55
C GLU A 49 -10.16 -19.33 8.84
N GLY A 50 -10.76 -19.04 10.00
CA GLY A 50 -10.23 -19.43 11.31
C GLY A 50 -9.02 -18.61 11.82
N ARG A 51 -8.61 -17.58 11.09
CA ARG A 51 -7.56 -16.61 11.48
C ARG A 51 -8.20 -15.34 12.04
N TYR A 52 -7.48 -14.68 12.94
CA TYR A 52 -7.95 -13.47 13.62
C TYR A 52 -6.94 -12.33 13.42
N GLN A 53 -7.43 -11.10 13.25
CA GLN A 53 -6.61 -9.91 13.07
C GLN A 53 -7.25 -8.69 13.74
N VAL A 54 -6.44 -7.86 14.39
CA VAL A 54 -6.89 -6.58 14.95
C VAL A 54 -7.02 -5.53 13.85
N LYS A 55 -8.12 -4.80 13.85
CA LYS A 55 -8.43 -3.71 12.91
C LYS A 55 -8.88 -2.46 13.66
N ARG A 56 -8.60 -1.28 13.08
CA ARG A 56 -9.00 0.02 13.62
C ARG A 56 -10.52 0.14 13.66
N MET A 57 -11.06 0.85 14.65
CA MET A 57 -12.48 1.20 14.64
C MET A 57 -12.79 2.16 13.48
N PRO A 58 -13.98 2.08 12.86
CA PRO A 58 -14.39 3.04 11.82
C PRO A 58 -14.26 4.49 12.29
N GLY A 59 -13.76 5.37 11.41
CA GLY A 59 -13.57 6.79 11.71
C GLY A 59 -12.51 7.14 12.76
N THR A 60 -11.68 6.19 13.20
CA THR A 60 -10.63 6.44 14.22
C THR A 60 -9.22 6.59 13.66
N GLY A 61 -9.03 6.45 12.34
CA GLY A 61 -7.71 6.47 11.70
C GLY A 61 -6.88 7.72 12.02
N THR A 62 -7.50 8.90 12.04
CA THR A 62 -6.83 10.18 12.36
C THR A 62 -6.50 10.36 13.85
N LYS A 63 -7.06 9.54 14.74
CA LYS A 63 -6.77 9.58 16.18
C LYS A 63 -5.45 8.90 16.53
N HIS A 64 -4.98 8.00 15.66
CA HIS A 64 -3.71 7.31 15.87
C HIS A 64 -2.52 8.25 15.60
N LYS A 65 -1.42 8.04 16.33
CA LYS A 65 -0.18 8.79 16.10
C LYS A 65 0.39 8.50 14.71
N LEU A 66 0.98 9.52 14.07
CA LEU A 66 1.72 9.37 12.83
C LEU A 66 2.76 8.23 12.94
N GLY A 67 2.79 7.36 11.92
CA GLY A 67 3.66 6.18 11.88
C GLY A 67 3.10 4.92 12.56
N CYS A 68 1.95 5.01 13.23
CA CYS A 68 1.16 3.86 13.66
C CYS A 68 0.55 3.14 12.46
N ASP A 69 0.51 1.81 12.48
CA ASP A 69 -0.05 1.01 11.38
C ASP A 69 -1.58 1.20 11.24
N SER A 70 -2.24 1.75 12.26
CA SER A 70 -3.66 2.13 12.24
C SER A 70 -3.93 3.60 11.92
N PHE A 71 -2.88 4.42 11.76
CA PHE A 71 -3.05 5.79 11.26
C PHE A 71 -3.57 5.77 9.83
N GLU A 72 -4.51 6.65 9.51
CA GLU A 72 -5.09 6.79 8.17
C GLU A 72 -4.74 8.16 7.60
N THR A 73 -4.33 8.17 6.34
CA THR A 73 -4.04 9.40 5.61
C THR A 73 -5.33 10.24 5.53
N PRO A 74 -5.28 11.56 5.77
CA PRO A 74 -6.44 12.43 5.62
C PRO A 74 -7.13 12.21 4.26
N PRO A 75 -8.47 12.05 4.21
CA PRO A 75 -9.16 11.65 3.00
C PRO A 75 -8.87 12.54 1.78
N GLY A 76 -8.71 13.86 1.98
CA GLY A 76 -8.42 14.83 0.92
C GLY A 76 -7.06 14.66 0.23
N LEU A 77 -6.12 13.86 0.77
CA LEU A 77 -4.85 13.58 0.11
C LEU A 77 -4.91 12.45 -0.92
N SER A 78 -6.04 11.76 -1.03
CA SER A 78 -6.22 10.61 -1.91
C SER A 78 -7.62 10.61 -2.50
N GLY A 79 -7.86 9.75 -3.50
CA GLY A 79 -9.22 9.59 -4.02
C GLY A 79 -10.18 8.82 -3.10
N PHE A 80 -9.73 8.40 -1.91
CA PHE A 80 -10.60 7.72 -0.94
C PHE A 80 -11.75 8.62 -0.49
N GLY A 81 -11.49 9.92 -0.26
CA GLY A 81 -12.50 10.86 0.24
C GLY A 81 -13.73 10.99 -0.65
N ASP A 82 -13.58 10.81 -1.97
CA ASP A 82 -14.70 10.91 -2.92
C ASP A 82 -15.64 9.70 -2.88
N VAL A 83 -15.18 8.57 -2.36
CA VAL A 83 -15.92 7.29 -2.33
C VAL A 83 -16.29 6.85 -0.92
N ASP A 84 -15.68 7.45 0.09
CA ASP A 84 -16.02 7.23 1.50
C ASP A 84 -17.43 7.75 1.83
N GLY A 85 -18.14 7.05 2.71
CA GLY A 85 -19.54 7.30 3.06
C GLY A 85 -20.56 7.13 1.91
N SER A 86 -20.10 6.87 0.68
CA SER A 86 -20.92 6.87 -0.52
C SER A 86 -20.86 5.52 -1.23
N ALA A 87 -19.80 5.22 -1.97
CA ALA A 87 -19.57 3.91 -2.57
C ALA A 87 -19.06 2.87 -1.57
N ILE A 88 -18.30 3.32 -0.58
CA ILE A 88 -17.81 2.54 0.56
C ILE A 88 -18.57 3.01 1.78
N VAL A 89 -19.32 2.12 2.41
CA VAL A 89 -20.12 2.44 3.60
C VAL A 89 -19.69 1.49 4.71
N GLU A 90 -18.96 2.00 5.68
CA GLU A 90 -18.59 1.25 6.89
C GLU A 90 -19.71 1.37 7.92
N ASP A 91 -20.13 0.25 8.49
CA ASP A 91 -21.03 0.20 9.63
C ASP A 91 -20.22 0.35 10.93
N PRO A 92 -20.39 1.44 11.71
CA PRO A 92 -19.64 1.68 12.94
C PRO A 92 -19.89 0.65 14.05
N GLU A 93 -21.06 0.00 14.07
CA GLU A 93 -21.43 -0.94 15.13
C GLU A 93 -20.95 -2.35 14.82
N SER A 94 -21.16 -2.82 13.58
CA SER A 94 -20.80 -4.17 13.18
C SER A 94 -19.38 -4.30 12.60
N GLY A 95 -18.78 -3.18 12.17
CA GLY A 95 -17.50 -3.16 11.46
C GLY A 95 -17.57 -3.73 10.04
N GLN A 96 -18.77 -4.08 9.55
CA GLN A 96 -18.96 -4.54 8.18
C GLN A 96 -18.82 -3.38 7.19
N VAL A 97 -18.32 -3.68 6.00
CA VAL A 97 -18.20 -2.68 4.93
C VAL A 97 -19.06 -3.06 3.75
N THR A 98 -19.97 -2.17 3.36
CA THR A 98 -20.76 -2.31 2.14
C THR A 98 -20.09 -1.56 0.98
N LEU A 99 -19.86 -2.26 -0.12
CA LEU A 99 -19.28 -1.75 -1.35
C LEU A 99 -20.35 -1.69 -2.46
N LYS A 100 -20.51 -0.51 -3.08
CA LYS A 100 -21.40 -0.29 -4.21
C LYS A 100 -20.56 -0.24 -5.49
N PHE A 101 -20.77 -1.18 -6.41
CA PHE A 101 -19.97 -1.26 -7.64
C PHE A 101 -20.61 -0.51 -8.81
N GLY A 102 -19.75 0.12 -9.61
CA GLY A 102 -20.05 0.81 -10.87
C GLY A 102 -20.04 -0.12 -12.09
N PHE A 103 -19.54 -1.34 -11.92
CA PHE A 103 -19.45 -2.37 -12.96
C PHE A 103 -20.49 -3.48 -12.72
N ALA A 104 -20.80 -4.24 -13.78
CA ALA A 104 -21.78 -5.32 -13.70
C ALA A 104 -21.19 -6.55 -12.97
N LEU A 105 -22.02 -7.21 -12.14
CA LEU A 105 -21.70 -8.51 -11.53
C LEU A 105 -22.47 -9.67 -12.16
N ALA A 106 -23.35 -9.44 -13.12
CA ALA A 106 -24.06 -10.50 -13.82
C ALA A 106 -24.41 -10.05 -15.25
N LYS A 107 -24.66 -11.01 -16.15
CA LYS A 107 -25.21 -10.70 -17.47
C LYS A 107 -26.61 -10.11 -17.30
N GLY A 108 -26.76 -8.82 -17.60
CA GLY A 108 -28.08 -8.21 -17.83
C GLY A 108 -28.63 -8.57 -19.23
N PRO A 109 -29.85 -8.12 -19.59
CA PRO A 109 -30.25 -8.07 -20.99
C PRO A 109 -29.14 -7.32 -21.76
N ALA A 110 -28.73 -7.85 -22.92
CA ALA A 110 -27.56 -7.38 -23.66
C ALA A 110 -27.50 -5.86 -23.71
N ARG A 111 -26.72 -5.28 -22.80
CA ARG A 111 -26.36 -3.88 -22.82
C ARG A 111 -24.97 -3.90 -23.40
N GLU A 112 -24.81 -3.25 -24.55
CA GLU A 112 -23.47 -2.91 -25.01
C GLU A 112 -22.71 -2.33 -23.83
N MET A 113 -21.48 -2.81 -23.64
CA MET A 113 -20.58 -2.24 -22.65
C MET A 113 -20.65 -0.71 -22.79
N PRO A 114 -20.80 0.06 -21.70
CA PRO A 114 -20.66 1.50 -21.78
C PRO A 114 -19.38 1.81 -22.55
N GLU A 115 -19.49 2.62 -23.61
CA GLU A 115 -18.32 3.16 -24.27
C GLU A 115 -17.49 3.83 -23.18
N PRO A 116 -16.18 3.52 -23.08
CA PRO A 116 -15.33 4.39 -22.31
C PRO A 116 -15.37 5.70 -23.09
N SER A 117 -15.79 6.79 -22.45
CA SER A 117 -15.37 8.08 -22.98
C SER A 117 -13.86 7.99 -23.17
N GLY A 118 -13.39 8.21 -24.40
CA GLY A 118 -11.95 8.17 -24.72
C GLY A 118 -11.13 9.16 -23.89
N ASN A 119 -11.83 10.06 -23.18
CA ASN A 119 -11.35 10.84 -22.05
C ASN A 119 -11.86 10.18 -20.77
N GLU A 120 -11.02 10.02 -19.74
CA GLU A 120 -11.54 9.91 -18.36
C GLU A 120 -12.67 10.94 -18.20
N PRO A 121 -13.89 10.55 -17.77
CA PRO A 121 -15.11 11.32 -17.95
C PRO A 121 -14.87 12.77 -17.58
N GLU A 122 -14.80 13.59 -18.62
CA GLU A 122 -14.55 15.01 -18.55
C GLU A 122 -15.91 15.63 -18.28
N SER A 123 -16.08 16.15 -17.06
CA SER A 123 -17.24 16.89 -16.53
C SER A 123 -17.91 16.19 -15.33
N ILE A 124 -17.65 16.78 -14.17
CA ILE A 124 -18.43 16.75 -12.92
C ILE A 124 -18.31 15.44 -12.15
N LYS A 125 -17.42 15.45 -11.14
CA LYS A 125 -17.34 14.53 -9.98
C LYS A 125 -17.67 13.08 -10.37
N ALA A 126 -16.64 12.27 -10.62
CA ALA A 126 -16.76 10.82 -10.68
C ALA A 126 -17.87 10.38 -9.73
N ASP A 127 -18.96 9.76 -10.23
CA ASP A 127 -20.17 9.47 -9.46
C ASP A 127 -19.77 8.69 -8.19
N GLY A 128 -19.48 9.42 -7.10
CA GLY A 128 -18.85 8.90 -5.88
C GLY A 128 -19.71 7.85 -5.20
N LYS A 129 -20.96 7.69 -5.67
CA LYS A 129 -21.91 6.68 -5.24
C LYS A 129 -21.49 5.26 -5.60
N LYS A 130 -20.56 5.04 -6.53
CA LYS A 130 -20.13 3.70 -6.96
C LYS A 130 -18.63 3.59 -7.22
N LEU A 131 -18.02 2.49 -6.77
CA LEU A 131 -16.63 2.15 -7.01
C LEU A 131 -16.42 1.63 -8.44
N THR A 132 -15.43 2.19 -9.12
CA THR A 132 -14.88 1.62 -10.36
C THR A 132 -14.08 0.35 -10.05
N LEU A 133 -13.73 -0.42 -11.09
CA LEU A 133 -12.88 -1.60 -10.93
C LEU A 133 -11.47 -1.22 -10.41
N ARG A 134 -10.89 -0.11 -10.91
CA ARG A 134 -9.67 0.50 -10.36
C ARG A 134 -9.83 0.90 -8.91
N GLY A 135 -10.93 1.58 -8.57
CA GLY A 135 -11.26 1.99 -7.21
C GLY A 135 -11.34 0.82 -6.24
N LEU A 136 -11.92 -0.32 -6.66
CA LEU A 136 -11.93 -1.54 -5.86
C LEU A 136 -10.52 -2.11 -5.67
N LEU A 137 -9.68 -2.14 -6.71
CA LEU A 137 -8.30 -2.61 -6.59
C LEU A 137 -7.50 -1.73 -5.62
N HIS A 138 -7.60 -0.41 -5.75
CA HIS A 138 -6.97 0.55 -4.82
C HIS A 138 -7.46 0.35 -3.38
N TYR A 139 -8.77 0.22 -3.19
CA TYR A 139 -9.34 -0.05 -1.87
C TYR A 139 -8.77 -1.33 -1.25
N LEU A 140 -8.74 -2.44 -2.00
CA LEU A 140 -8.20 -3.69 -1.49
C LEU A 140 -6.69 -3.60 -1.19
N TRP A 141 -5.93 -2.88 -2.01
CA TRP A 141 -4.50 -2.65 -1.79
C TRP A 141 -4.23 -1.85 -0.51
N GLU A 142 -5.02 -0.81 -0.27
CA GLU A 142 -4.92 0.01 0.94
C GLU A 142 -5.35 -0.75 2.19
N GLN A 143 -6.47 -1.47 2.13
CA GLN A 143 -6.93 -2.31 3.23
C GLN A 143 -5.97 -3.47 3.53
N ALA A 144 -5.21 -3.92 2.53
CA ALA A 144 -4.13 -4.89 2.67
C ALA A 144 -2.82 -4.27 3.19
N GLN A 145 -2.78 -2.95 3.39
CA GLN A 145 -1.59 -2.15 3.74
C GLN A 145 -0.43 -2.28 2.74
N LEU A 146 -0.74 -2.71 1.51
CA LEU A 146 0.24 -2.85 0.44
C LEU A 146 0.62 -1.49 -0.17
N ASN A 147 -0.09 -0.42 0.18
CA ASN A 147 0.31 0.95 -0.13
C ASN A 147 1.26 1.57 0.93
N ARG A 148 1.63 0.85 2.00
CA ARG A 148 2.56 1.35 3.03
C ARG A 148 3.95 0.78 2.82
N TRP A 149 4.96 1.54 3.23
CA TRP A 149 6.35 1.09 3.21
C TRP A 149 7.09 1.44 4.49
N SER A 150 8.01 0.57 4.87
CA SER A 150 9.08 0.87 5.81
C SER A 150 10.34 0.08 5.41
N PRO A 151 11.55 0.54 5.76
CA PRO A 151 12.78 -0.15 5.38
C PRO A 151 12.84 -1.61 5.85
N ASN A 152 12.20 -1.92 6.98
CA ASN A 152 12.14 -3.26 7.56
C ASN A 152 11.32 -4.26 6.71
N MET A 153 10.62 -3.80 5.67
CA MET A 153 9.84 -4.65 4.76
C MET A 153 10.64 -5.07 3.52
N ALA A 154 11.86 -4.55 3.33
CA ALA A 154 12.73 -4.90 2.22
C ALA A 154 12.90 -6.43 2.10
N GLY A 155 12.64 -6.96 0.91
CA GLY A 155 12.74 -8.38 0.59
C GLY A 155 11.68 -9.30 1.22
N LYS A 156 10.73 -8.77 2.02
CA LYS A 156 9.75 -9.58 2.75
C LYS A 156 8.43 -9.81 2.01
N ARG A 157 8.14 -9.02 0.97
CA ARG A 157 6.91 -9.14 0.18
C ARG A 157 7.16 -9.96 -1.06
N ASN A 158 6.29 -10.94 -1.27
CA ASN A 158 6.21 -11.76 -2.48
C ASN A 158 4.72 -12.05 -2.76
N TRP A 159 4.43 -12.76 -3.86
CA TRP A 159 3.05 -13.05 -4.25
C TRP A 159 2.22 -13.74 -3.16
N SER A 160 2.83 -14.66 -2.38
CA SER A 160 2.10 -15.33 -1.29
C SER A 160 1.64 -14.36 -0.20
N VAL A 161 2.47 -13.36 0.11
CA VAL A 161 2.17 -12.30 1.08
C VAL A 161 1.09 -11.39 0.53
N VAL A 162 1.23 -10.94 -0.73
CA VAL A 162 0.24 -10.08 -1.41
C VAL A 162 -1.11 -10.77 -1.44
N ARG A 163 -1.18 -12.01 -1.92
CA ARG A 163 -2.40 -12.82 -1.93
C ARG A 163 -3.01 -12.94 -0.55
N LYS A 164 -2.22 -13.28 0.47
CA LYS A 164 -2.70 -13.42 1.86
C LYS A 164 -3.36 -12.13 2.33
N TYR A 165 -2.71 -10.98 2.16
CA TYR A 165 -3.25 -9.71 2.67
C TYR A 165 -4.41 -9.18 1.82
N LEU A 166 -4.47 -9.45 0.52
CA LEU A 166 -5.64 -9.13 -0.31
C LEU A 166 -6.89 -9.93 0.07
N LEU A 167 -6.73 -11.20 0.47
CA LEU A 167 -7.82 -12.02 1.00
C LEU A 167 -8.26 -11.61 2.42
N LEU A 168 -7.39 -10.92 3.20
CA LEU A 168 -7.70 -10.37 4.53
C LEU A 168 -8.26 -8.92 4.52
N ALA A 169 -7.83 -8.09 3.55
CA ALA A 169 -8.73 -7.17 2.84
C ALA A 169 -9.83 -8.03 2.17
N ALA A 170 -10.78 -7.63 1.34
CA ALA A 170 -11.88 -8.54 0.90
C ALA A 170 -12.79 -9.15 2.02
N ALA A 171 -12.25 -9.80 3.06
CA ALA A 171 -12.96 -10.34 4.20
C ALA A 171 -13.81 -9.31 4.93
N GLY A 172 -15.04 -9.73 5.27
CA GLY A 172 -16.06 -8.90 5.92
C GLY A 172 -16.57 -7.73 5.08
N LYS A 173 -16.27 -7.71 3.77
CA LYS A 173 -16.80 -6.72 2.83
C LYS A 173 -17.90 -7.35 2.00
N ASN A 174 -19.00 -6.62 1.92
CA ASN A 174 -20.23 -7.07 1.29
C ASN A 174 -20.58 -6.15 0.13
N THR A 175 -21.12 -6.72 -0.93
CA THR A 175 -21.92 -5.97 -1.89
C THR A 175 -23.38 -5.97 -1.42
N LYS A 176 -24.28 -5.29 -2.12
CA LYS A 176 -25.72 -5.31 -1.78
C LYS A 176 -26.33 -6.72 -1.66
N LYS A 177 -25.74 -7.75 -2.26
CA LYS A 177 -26.35 -9.08 -2.38
C LYS A 177 -25.41 -10.26 -2.06
N MET A 178 -24.10 -10.03 -1.99
CA MET A 178 -23.09 -11.10 -1.95
C MET A 178 -21.87 -10.62 -1.16
N ASN A 179 -21.22 -11.52 -0.44
CA ASN A 179 -19.92 -11.24 0.16
C ASN A 179 -18.87 -11.10 -0.96
N LEU A 180 -17.92 -10.19 -0.79
CA LEU A 180 -16.86 -9.99 -1.79
C LEU A 180 -15.97 -11.24 -1.92
N GLU A 181 -15.80 -11.99 -0.84
CA GLU A 181 -15.07 -13.27 -0.84
C GLU A 181 -15.69 -14.29 -1.81
N ASP A 182 -17.02 -14.30 -1.92
CA ASP A 182 -17.79 -15.20 -2.79
C ASP A 182 -17.81 -14.74 -4.25
N LEU A 183 -17.10 -13.65 -4.56
CA LEU A 183 -16.90 -13.13 -5.92
C LEU A 183 -15.43 -13.15 -6.34
N LEU A 184 -14.50 -13.12 -5.38
CA LEU A 184 -13.09 -12.87 -5.64
C LEU A 184 -12.28 -14.16 -5.80
N TYR A 185 -11.47 -14.19 -6.86
CA TYR A 185 -10.45 -15.18 -7.12
C TYR A 185 -9.07 -14.52 -7.24
N ILE A 186 -8.10 -15.00 -6.44
CA ILE A 186 -6.69 -14.60 -6.51
C ILE A 186 -5.85 -15.89 -6.62
N PRO A 187 -5.07 -16.08 -7.71
CA PRO A 187 -4.29 -17.29 -7.93
C PRO A 187 -3.40 -17.66 -6.75
N GLU A 188 -3.42 -18.93 -6.34
CA GLU A 188 -2.42 -19.48 -5.41
C GLU A 188 -1.02 -19.34 -6.01
N MET A 189 0.01 -19.26 -5.15
CA MET A 189 1.38 -19.31 -5.63
C MET A 189 1.64 -20.66 -6.30
N PHE A 190 2.00 -20.62 -7.59
CA PHE A 190 2.27 -21.82 -8.36
C PHE A 190 3.52 -22.55 -7.85
N VAL A 191 3.36 -23.84 -7.55
CA VAL A 191 4.42 -24.77 -7.19
C VAL A 191 4.32 -25.96 -8.14
N GLY A 192 5.38 -26.24 -8.90
CA GLY A 192 5.36 -27.21 -10.00
C GLY A 192 4.89 -28.60 -9.58
N ASP A 193 5.38 -29.09 -8.44
CA ASP A 193 5.04 -30.41 -7.90
C ASP A 193 3.58 -30.51 -7.41
N GLN A 194 2.90 -29.37 -7.20
CA GLN A 194 1.51 -29.31 -6.77
C GLN A 194 0.56 -28.83 -7.88
N LYS A 195 1.02 -28.77 -9.13
CA LYS A 195 0.24 -28.18 -10.25
C LYS A 195 -1.19 -28.74 -10.34
N ASP A 196 -1.36 -30.05 -10.19
CA ASP A 196 -2.66 -30.71 -10.38
C ASP A 196 -3.58 -30.44 -9.18
N LEU A 197 -3.03 -30.39 -7.96
CA LEU A 197 -3.77 -30.01 -6.75
C LEU A 197 -4.21 -28.54 -6.78
N ILE A 198 -3.34 -27.65 -7.28
CA ILE A 198 -3.67 -26.22 -7.48
C ILE A 198 -4.78 -26.08 -8.52
N ALA A 199 -4.69 -26.83 -9.63
CA ALA A 199 -5.70 -26.82 -10.68
C ALA A 199 -7.07 -27.35 -10.18
N GLN A 200 -7.06 -28.39 -9.35
CA GLN A 200 -8.27 -28.92 -8.71
C GLN A 200 -8.91 -27.87 -7.79
N ARG A 201 -8.16 -27.31 -6.84
CA ARG A 201 -8.67 -26.27 -5.92
C ARG A 201 -9.19 -25.03 -6.65
N ARG A 202 -8.51 -24.61 -7.72
CA ARG A 202 -8.97 -23.54 -8.60
C ARG A 202 -10.33 -23.88 -9.20
N THR A 203 -10.46 -25.07 -9.80
CA THR A 203 -11.70 -25.50 -10.45
C THR A 203 -12.86 -25.52 -9.46
N GLU A 204 -12.64 -26.12 -8.28
CA GLU A 204 -13.63 -26.16 -7.19
C GLU A 204 -14.00 -24.77 -6.68
N ARG A 205 -13.01 -23.86 -6.54
CA ARG A 205 -13.26 -22.48 -6.12
C ARG A 205 -14.09 -21.74 -7.15
N LEU A 206 -13.65 -21.71 -8.41
CA LEU A 206 -14.33 -20.98 -9.49
C LEU A 206 -15.73 -21.50 -9.75
N ALA A 207 -15.95 -22.82 -9.74
CA ALA A 207 -17.29 -23.39 -9.87
C ALA A 207 -18.24 -22.84 -8.79
N ARG A 208 -17.77 -22.79 -7.54
CA ARG A 208 -18.53 -22.31 -6.38
C ARG A 208 -18.84 -20.81 -6.44
N ILE A 209 -17.85 -19.98 -6.80
CA ILE A 209 -18.00 -18.53 -6.80
C ILE A 209 -18.56 -17.98 -8.12
N SER A 210 -18.81 -18.80 -9.13
CA SER A 210 -19.35 -18.35 -10.44
C SER A 210 -20.88 -18.35 -10.52
N VAL A 211 -21.54 -18.88 -9.49
CA VAL A 211 -23.00 -18.96 -9.38
C VAL A 211 -23.46 -18.41 -8.04
N SER A 212 -24.66 -17.84 -7.99
CA SER A 212 -25.32 -17.45 -6.74
C SER A 212 -25.81 -18.68 -5.97
N GLU A 213 -26.24 -18.48 -4.71
CA GLU A 213 -26.90 -19.53 -3.91
C GLU A 213 -28.14 -20.12 -4.60
N SER A 214 -28.84 -19.31 -5.40
CA SER A 214 -29.97 -19.73 -6.23
C SER A 214 -29.57 -20.40 -7.56
N GLY A 215 -28.28 -20.67 -7.78
CA GLY A 215 -27.73 -21.33 -8.97
C GLY A 215 -27.65 -20.46 -10.22
N LYS A 216 -27.89 -19.14 -10.12
CA LYS A 216 -27.82 -18.25 -11.29
C LYS A 216 -26.37 -17.85 -11.55
N PRO A 217 -25.88 -17.91 -12.80
CA PRO A 217 -24.53 -17.51 -13.11
C PRO A 217 -24.33 -16.01 -12.92
N HIS A 218 -23.16 -15.65 -12.40
CA HIS A 218 -22.72 -14.27 -12.23
C HIS A 218 -21.23 -14.13 -12.61
N PHE A 219 -20.71 -12.91 -12.62
CA PHE A 219 -19.31 -12.66 -12.90
C PHE A 219 -18.46 -12.82 -11.64
N VAL A 220 -17.30 -13.43 -11.81
CA VAL A 220 -16.24 -13.48 -10.80
C VAL A 220 -15.31 -12.27 -10.99
N LEU A 221 -14.70 -11.83 -9.89
CA LEU A 221 -13.59 -10.88 -9.88
C LEU A 221 -12.29 -11.67 -9.83
N VAL A 222 -11.38 -11.39 -10.76
CA VAL A 222 -10.04 -12.00 -10.78
C VAL A 222 -9.00 -10.91 -10.56
N ILE A 223 -8.14 -11.07 -9.55
CA ILE A 223 -6.96 -10.21 -9.33
C ILE A 223 -5.69 -11.04 -9.52
N GLY A 224 -4.77 -10.56 -10.34
CA GLY A 224 -3.50 -11.25 -10.58
C GLY A 224 -2.50 -10.40 -11.35
N GLU A 225 -1.25 -10.81 -11.35
CA GLU A 225 -0.19 -10.14 -12.11
C GLU A 225 -0.22 -10.59 -13.58
N LEU A 226 -0.27 -9.65 -14.52
CA LEU A 226 -0.22 -9.94 -15.94
C LEU A 226 1.18 -10.43 -16.32
N LYS A 227 1.23 -11.55 -17.04
CA LYS A 227 2.44 -12.03 -17.69
C LYS A 227 2.54 -11.52 -19.12
N GLU A 228 1.46 -11.65 -19.88
CA GLU A 228 1.36 -11.25 -21.29
C GLU A 228 -0.11 -11.29 -21.77
N ILE A 229 -0.38 -10.65 -22.89
CA ILE A 229 -1.62 -10.83 -23.66
C ILE A 229 -1.29 -11.73 -24.86
N ALA A 230 -1.62 -13.01 -24.77
CA ALA A 230 -1.25 -14.01 -25.76
C ALA A 230 -2.37 -14.27 -26.76
N THR A 231 -2.00 -14.60 -28.00
CA THR A 231 -2.95 -15.12 -29.00
C THR A 231 -3.47 -16.49 -28.56
N ALA A 232 -4.77 -16.71 -28.72
CA ALA A 232 -5.41 -18.00 -28.48
C ALA A 232 -5.93 -18.58 -29.80
N ARG A 233 -6.40 -19.84 -29.78
CA ARG A 233 -7.01 -20.46 -30.98
C ARG A 233 -8.17 -19.62 -31.53
N PHE A 234 -8.92 -18.97 -30.64
CA PHE A 234 -9.98 -18.02 -30.97
C PHE A 234 -9.80 -16.78 -30.09
N GLY A 235 -9.49 -15.64 -30.72
CA GLY A 235 -9.22 -14.39 -30.02
C GLY A 235 -7.90 -14.40 -29.26
N PHE A 236 -7.91 -13.86 -28.04
CA PHE A 236 -6.73 -13.70 -27.21
C PHE A 236 -7.02 -14.13 -25.77
N LYS A 237 -5.98 -14.18 -24.95
CA LYS A 237 -6.11 -14.44 -23.51
C LYS A 237 -5.15 -13.57 -22.70
N LEU A 238 -5.61 -13.12 -21.54
CA LEU A 238 -4.74 -12.61 -20.49
C LEU A 238 -4.08 -13.81 -19.82
N VAL A 239 -2.76 -13.86 -19.86
CA VAL A 239 -1.96 -14.86 -19.12
C VAL A 239 -1.57 -14.24 -17.79
N ILE A 240 -2.02 -14.85 -16.70
CA ILE A 240 -1.77 -14.36 -15.34
C ILE A 240 -0.64 -15.18 -14.71
N LYS A 241 0.32 -14.54 -14.06
CA LYS A 241 1.37 -15.25 -13.32
C LYS A 241 0.75 -16.12 -12.23
N HIS A 242 1.40 -17.23 -11.94
CA HIS A 242 0.89 -18.29 -11.05
C HIS A 242 -0.40 -18.99 -11.52
N LEU A 243 -0.82 -18.74 -12.77
CA LEU A 243 -2.01 -19.34 -13.36
C LEU A 243 -1.73 -19.89 -14.79
N PRO A 244 -0.70 -20.74 -14.97
CA PRO A 244 -0.17 -21.08 -16.30
C PRO A 244 -1.13 -21.88 -17.18
N ASP A 245 -2.03 -22.64 -16.59
CA ASP A 245 -2.98 -23.56 -17.23
C ASP A 245 -4.41 -22.99 -17.30
N PHE A 246 -4.60 -21.73 -16.93
CA PHE A 246 -5.91 -21.06 -16.95
C PHE A 246 -5.80 -19.61 -17.43
N GLY A 247 -6.08 -19.40 -18.72
CA GLY A 247 -6.10 -18.06 -19.33
C GLY A 247 -7.48 -17.42 -19.27
N LEU A 248 -7.52 -16.10 -19.09
CA LEU A 248 -8.77 -15.34 -19.17
C LEU A 248 -9.00 -14.88 -20.61
N MET A 249 -10.02 -15.42 -21.26
CA MET A 249 -10.28 -15.19 -22.68
C MET A 249 -10.80 -13.76 -22.93
N ILE A 250 -10.30 -13.12 -23.98
CA ILE A 250 -10.75 -11.80 -24.47
C ILE A 250 -10.92 -11.84 -25.99
N ASP A 251 -11.83 -11.02 -26.50
CA ASP A 251 -11.95 -10.79 -27.94
C ASP A 251 -10.97 -9.70 -28.43
N GLU A 252 -10.89 -9.53 -29.75
CA GLU A 252 -10.01 -8.53 -30.36
C GLU A 252 -10.40 -7.10 -29.98
N LYS A 253 -11.70 -6.82 -29.81
CA LYS A 253 -12.21 -5.50 -29.40
C LYS A 253 -11.71 -5.13 -28.01
N THR A 254 -11.79 -6.08 -27.07
CA THR A 254 -11.31 -5.93 -25.70
C THR A 254 -9.79 -5.77 -25.67
N LYS A 255 -9.04 -6.57 -26.44
CA LYS A 255 -7.58 -6.40 -26.57
C LYS A 255 -7.21 -4.99 -27.03
N LYS A 256 -7.79 -4.51 -28.15
CA LYS A 256 -7.52 -3.17 -28.67
C LYS A 256 -7.89 -2.07 -27.66
N ARG A 257 -8.97 -2.28 -26.90
CA ARG A 257 -9.38 -1.35 -25.83
C ARG A 257 -8.36 -1.32 -24.70
N ILE A 258 -7.83 -2.47 -24.26
CA ILE A 258 -6.77 -2.55 -23.24
C ILE A 258 -5.53 -1.79 -23.73
N GLU A 259 -5.07 -2.10 -24.94
CA GLU A 259 -3.87 -1.48 -25.54
C GLU A 259 -4.01 0.04 -25.69
N LYS A 260 -5.23 0.53 -25.99
CA LYS A 260 -5.49 1.96 -26.10
C LYS A 260 -5.61 2.65 -24.75
N VAL A 261 -6.39 2.09 -23.82
CA VAL A 261 -6.72 2.75 -22.54
C VAL A 261 -5.54 2.72 -21.57
N PHE A 262 -4.79 1.61 -21.55
CA PHE A 262 -3.66 1.42 -20.64
C PHE A 262 -2.32 1.51 -21.37
N ALA A 263 -2.25 2.30 -22.45
CA ALA A 263 -1.06 2.42 -23.29
C ALA A 263 0.17 2.86 -22.47
N ALA A 264 -0.01 3.88 -21.63
CA ALA A 264 1.05 4.41 -20.78
C ALA A 264 1.53 3.38 -19.75
N GLU A 265 0.62 2.67 -19.10
CA GLU A 265 0.96 1.63 -18.13
C GLU A 265 1.69 0.46 -18.78
N LEU A 266 1.25 0.03 -19.96
CA LEU A 266 1.90 -1.03 -20.74
C LEU A 266 3.31 -0.62 -21.20
N GLU A 267 3.48 0.62 -21.64
CA GLU A 267 4.79 1.16 -22.05
C GLU A 267 5.76 1.24 -20.86
N ILE A 268 5.31 1.80 -19.73
CA ILE A 268 6.11 1.89 -18.50
C ILE A 268 6.49 0.49 -18.01
N TRP A 269 5.56 -0.46 -17.99
CA TRP A 269 5.82 -1.84 -17.58
C TRP A 269 6.85 -2.52 -18.50
N ALA A 270 6.73 -2.34 -19.81
CA ALA A 270 7.68 -2.90 -20.78
C ALA A 270 9.08 -2.28 -20.65
N ALA A 271 9.17 -1.00 -20.30
CA ALA A 271 10.44 -0.27 -20.19
C ALA A 271 11.09 -0.36 -18.80
N THR A 272 10.36 -0.80 -17.76
CA THR A 272 10.82 -0.74 -16.36
C THR A 272 10.94 -2.12 -15.75
N GLU A 273 12.14 -2.70 -15.82
CA GLU A 273 12.44 -4.00 -15.21
C GLU A 273 12.14 -4.03 -13.70
N GLY A 274 11.75 -5.20 -13.21
CA GLY A 274 11.42 -5.43 -11.79
C GLY A 274 10.06 -4.88 -11.35
N THR A 275 9.31 -4.22 -12.23
CA THR A 275 7.93 -3.78 -11.95
C THR A 275 6.91 -4.86 -12.32
N HIS A 276 5.72 -4.74 -11.73
CA HIS A 276 4.59 -5.63 -11.93
C HIS A 276 3.41 -4.86 -12.52
N LEU A 277 2.69 -5.49 -13.44
CA LEU A 277 1.41 -4.98 -13.92
C LEU A 277 0.28 -5.81 -13.32
N MET A 278 -0.40 -5.26 -12.32
CA MET A 278 -1.55 -5.90 -11.69
C MET A 278 -2.79 -5.70 -12.54
N VAL A 279 -3.60 -6.75 -12.64
CA VAL A 279 -4.89 -6.75 -13.32
C VAL A 279 -5.99 -7.09 -12.32
N ILE A 280 -7.10 -6.37 -12.42
CA ILE A 280 -8.40 -6.77 -11.88
C ILE A 280 -9.38 -6.90 -13.05
N ALA A 281 -10.14 -7.99 -13.09
CA ALA A 281 -11.08 -8.27 -14.17
C ALA A 281 -12.40 -8.83 -13.64
N THR A 282 -13.51 -8.48 -14.30
CA THR A 282 -14.76 -9.24 -14.18
C THR A 282 -14.78 -10.31 -15.27
N ALA A 283 -15.13 -11.54 -14.94
CA ALA A 283 -15.19 -12.64 -15.90
C ALA A 283 -16.42 -13.52 -15.70
N SER A 284 -17.04 -13.96 -16.79
CA SER A 284 -17.98 -15.08 -16.72
C SER A 284 -17.22 -16.39 -16.80
N VAL A 285 -17.63 -17.40 -16.04
CA VAL A 285 -17.10 -18.77 -16.15
C VAL A 285 -18.18 -19.65 -16.78
N SER A 286 -17.87 -20.32 -17.89
CA SER A 286 -18.80 -21.25 -18.54
C SER A 286 -18.93 -22.56 -17.74
N ALA A 287 -19.93 -23.38 -18.06
CA ALA A 287 -20.06 -24.74 -17.52
C ALA A 287 -18.84 -25.64 -17.82
N THR A 288 -18.10 -25.33 -18.88
CA THR A 288 -16.83 -26.01 -19.24
C THR A 288 -15.61 -25.41 -18.54
N GLY A 289 -15.79 -24.44 -17.64
CA GLY A 289 -14.71 -23.83 -16.87
C GLY A 289 -13.93 -22.74 -17.62
N ILE A 290 -14.38 -22.30 -18.80
CA ILE A 290 -13.69 -21.25 -19.56
C ILE A 290 -14.09 -19.88 -19.00
N ALA A 291 -13.09 -19.08 -18.59
CA ALA A 291 -13.29 -17.71 -18.16
C ALA A 291 -13.21 -16.73 -19.35
N THR A 292 -14.22 -15.88 -19.50
CA THR A 292 -14.26 -14.81 -20.49
C THR A 292 -14.41 -13.46 -19.79
N VAL A 293 -13.42 -12.59 -19.98
CA VAL A 293 -13.38 -11.25 -19.37
C VAL A 293 -14.49 -10.38 -19.97
N GLN A 294 -15.08 -9.54 -19.13
CA GLN A 294 -16.09 -8.55 -19.51
C GLN A 294 -15.54 -7.14 -19.34
N GLU A 295 -14.93 -6.86 -18.18
CA GLU A 295 -14.26 -5.60 -17.89
C GLU A 295 -12.91 -5.86 -17.25
N VAL A 296 -11.97 -4.93 -17.45
CA VAL A 296 -10.60 -5.04 -16.95
C VAL A 296 -10.06 -3.67 -16.56
N SER A 297 -9.24 -3.64 -15.53
CA SER A 297 -8.46 -2.48 -15.13
C SER A 297 -7.07 -2.92 -14.68
N THR A 298 -6.11 -2.00 -14.73
CA THR A 298 -4.71 -2.28 -14.42
C THR A 298 -4.17 -1.33 -13.36
N MET A 299 -3.07 -1.71 -12.72
CA MET A 299 -2.32 -0.89 -11.79
C MET A 299 -0.84 -1.30 -11.83
N LEU A 300 0.04 -0.33 -12.07
CA LEU A 300 1.48 -0.52 -11.98
C LEU A 300 1.92 -0.62 -10.52
N VAL A 301 2.86 -1.51 -10.26
CA VAL A 301 3.34 -1.80 -8.91
C VAL A 301 4.86 -2.05 -8.93
N THR A 302 5.59 -1.46 -7.98
CA THR A 302 7.05 -1.64 -7.85
C THR A 302 7.41 -3.05 -7.41
N ASP A 303 8.70 -3.42 -7.49
CA ASP A 303 9.26 -4.67 -6.92
C ASP A 303 8.85 -4.94 -5.45
N SER A 304 8.67 -3.86 -4.70
CA SER A 304 8.28 -3.81 -3.28
C SER A 304 6.76 -3.83 -3.06
N TRP A 305 6.00 -4.09 -4.13
CA TRP A 305 4.54 -4.18 -4.16
C TRP A 305 3.79 -2.87 -3.87
N ILE A 306 4.45 -1.72 -4.06
CA ILE A 306 3.86 -0.38 -3.88
C ILE A 306 3.28 0.12 -5.21
N PRO A 307 2.02 0.59 -5.27
CA PRO A 307 1.46 1.17 -6.49
C PRO A 307 2.17 2.45 -6.93
N PHE A 308 2.27 2.66 -8.23
CA PHE A 308 2.75 3.91 -8.84
C PHE A 308 2.07 4.15 -10.18
N GLU A 309 2.14 5.37 -10.71
CA GLU A 309 1.39 5.73 -11.92
C GLU A 309 2.23 6.31 -13.06
N THR A 310 3.37 6.94 -12.74
CA THR A 310 4.25 7.56 -13.74
C THR A 310 5.71 7.21 -13.45
N LEU A 311 6.60 7.46 -14.42
CA LEU A 311 8.04 7.29 -14.19
C LEU A 311 8.57 8.24 -13.11
N SER A 312 8.02 9.44 -12.99
CA SER A 312 8.35 10.39 -11.92
C SER A 312 7.89 9.86 -10.55
N ASP A 313 6.68 9.30 -10.46
CA ASP A 313 6.20 8.62 -9.25
C ASP A 313 7.15 7.48 -8.87
N HIS A 314 7.51 6.61 -9.82
CA HIS A 314 8.47 5.53 -9.60
C HIS A 314 9.85 6.03 -9.13
N ALA A 315 10.36 7.12 -9.70
CA ALA A 315 11.63 7.73 -9.30
C ALA A 315 11.60 8.29 -7.87
N LEU A 316 10.49 8.93 -7.49
CA LEU A 316 10.28 9.37 -6.12
C LEU A 316 10.25 8.17 -5.15
N LEU A 317 9.46 7.13 -5.45
CA LEU A 317 9.36 5.94 -4.60
C LEU A 317 10.72 5.24 -4.41
N LYS A 318 11.57 5.19 -5.43
CA LYS A 318 12.95 4.70 -5.30
C LYS A 318 13.76 5.52 -4.31
N THR A 319 13.61 6.84 -4.34
CA THR A 319 14.29 7.76 -3.39
C THR A 319 13.77 7.56 -1.96
N LEU A 320 12.50 7.16 -1.81
CA LEU A 320 11.87 6.85 -0.53
C LEU A 320 12.19 5.46 0.03
N ALA A 321 13.04 4.64 -0.61
CA ALA A 321 13.30 3.26 -0.19
C ALA A 321 13.75 3.12 1.27
N LYS A 322 14.46 4.13 1.81
CA LYS A 322 14.93 4.18 3.21
C LYS A 322 13.99 4.92 4.17
N ARG A 323 12.81 5.35 3.71
CA ARG A 323 11.83 6.13 4.47
C ARG A 323 10.63 5.29 4.88
N ARG A 324 9.83 5.78 5.83
CA ARG A 324 8.49 5.26 6.12
C ARG A 324 7.43 6.16 5.49
N TYR A 325 6.60 5.59 4.63
CA TYR A 325 5.58 6.35 3.93
C TYR A 325 4.32 5.52 3.64
N GLN A 326 3.24 6.22 3.32
CA GLN A 326 2.04 5.66 2.74
C GLN A 326 1.84 6.25 1.34
N LYS A 327 1.70 5.41 0.30
CA LYS A 327 1.31 5.80 -1.04
C LYS A 327 -0.17 6.16 -1.04
N CYS A 328 -0.48 7.37 -1.50
CA CYS A 328 -1.86 7.79 -1.74
C CYS A 328 -2.32 7.27 -3.10
N LEU A 329 -3.56 6.80 -3.17
CA LEU A 329 -4.14 6.16 -4.34
C LEU A 329 -5.29 7.00 -4.89
N ARG A 330 -5.47 7.03 -6.22
CA ARG A 330 -6.53 7.85 -6.86
C ARG A 330 -7.93 7.28 -6.74
N TYR A 331 -8.12 6.02 -6.36
CA TYR A 331 -9.42 5.35 -6.40
C TYR A 331 -10.15 5.58 -7.76
N ASN A 332 -11.26 6.33 -7.74
CA ASN A 332 -12.07 6.68 -8.91
C ASN A 332 -11.61 7.97 -9.61
N GLN A 333 -10.76 8.78 -8.96
CA GLN A 333 -10.30 10.06 -9.51
C GLN A 333 -9.47 9.85 -10.77
N THR A 334 -9.54 10.85 -11.64
CA THR A 334 -8.84 10.93 -12.92
C THR A 334 -7.45 11.52 -12.72
N VAL A 335 -6.54 11.40 -13.68
CA VAL A 335 -5.20 12.03 -13.58
C VAL A 335 -5.27 13.56 -13.59
N LYS A 336 -6.41 14.13 -13.97
CA LYS A 336 -6.69 15.57 -13.97
C LYS A 336 -6.92 16.14 -12.56
N HIS A 337 -7.15 15.30 -11.56
CA HIS A 337 -7.28 15.74 -10.17
C HIS A 337 -5.95 15.56 -9.43
N PRO A 338 -5.42 16.62 -8.77
CA PRO A 338 -4.26 16.49 -7.92
C PRO A 338 -4.57 15.62 -6.71
N ILE A 339 -3.64 14.71 -6.40
CA ILE A 339 -3.57 14.02 -5.11
C ILE A 339 -2.14 14.09 -4.60
N ALA A 340 -1.94 13.85 -3.31
CA ALA A 340 -0.60 13.55 -2.84
C ALA A 340 -0.11 12.28 -3.55
N THR A 341 1.17 12.22 -3.88
CA THR A 341 1.81 11.00 -4.36
C THR A 341 2.04 10.05 -3.18
N ALA A 342 2.60 10.54 -2.08
CA ALA A 342 2.81 9.79 -0.86
C ALA A 342 2.76 10.71 0.37
N LEU A 343 2.50 10.14 1.54
CA LEU A 343 2.62 10.79 2.84
C LEU A 343 3.83 10.22 3.59
N LEU A 344 4.81 11.07 3.89
CA LEU A 344 5.89 10.71 4.82
C LEU A 344 5.34 10.62 6.24
N THR A 345 5.68 9.53 6.92
CA THR A 345 5.20 9.23 8.28
C THR A 345 6.33 9.13 9.30
N ASP A 346 7.57 9.35 8.86
CA ASP A 346 8.78 9.37 9.69
C ASP A 346 9.38 10.77 9.90
N ALA A 347 8.78 11.81 9.32
CA ALA A 347 9.11 13.21 9.57
C ALA A 347 8.49 13.70 10.90
N GLU A 348 8.98 14.83 11.41
CA GLU A 348 8.49 15.42 12.67
C GLU A 348 6.99 15.77 12.60
N ARG A 349 6.58 16.36 11.48
CA ARG A 349 5.19 16.49 11.05
C ARG A 349 4.98 15.60 9.84
N GLY A 350 3.76 15.11 9.63
CA GLY A 350 3.46 14.37 8.41
C GLY A 350 3.63 15.30 7.20
N THR A 351 4.31 14.82 6.16
CA THR A 351 4.57 15.62 4.95
C THR A 351 3.96 14.95 3.73
N ALA A 352 2.99 15.60 3.12
CA ALA A 352 2.42 15.19 1.84
C ALA A 352 3.38 15.56 0.70
N LEU A 353 3.74 14.58 -0.11
CA LEU A 353 4.62 14.73 -1.26
C LEU A 353 3.77 14.80 -2.53
N TYR A 354 3.89 15.87 -3.30
CA TYR A 354 3.16 16.10 -4.54
C TYR A 354 4.12 16.10 -5.73
N ILE A 355 3.71 15.47 -6.82
CA ILE A 355 4.36 15.57 -8.13
C ILE A 355 3.38 16.30 -9.04
N VAL A 356 3.78 17.45 -9.56
CA VAL A 356 2.97 18.18 -10.55
C VAL A 356 3.37 17.73 -11.95
N PRO A 357 2.44 17.20 -12.77
CA PRO A 357 2.71 16.84 -14.15
C PRO A 357 3.22 18.04 -14.96
N PRO A 358 4.15 17.85 -15.92
CA PRO A 358 4.62 18.92 -16.81
C PRO A 358 3.48 19.63 -17.56
N GLU A 359 2.45 18.88 -17.93
CA GLU A 359 1.25 19.33 -18.63
C GLU A 359 0.12 19.82 -17.72
N ALA A 360 0.39 20.04 -16.43
CA ALA A 360 -0.62 20.50 -15.47
C ALA A 360 -1.24 21.85 -15.90
N SER A 361 -2.57 21.89 -15.94
CA SER A 361 -3.33 23.10 -16.25
C SER A 361 -3.32 24.09 -15.07
N SER A 362 -3.73 25.33 -15.33
CA SER A 362 -3.98 26.31 -14.26
C SER A 362 -5.06 25.85 -13.28
N SER A 363 -6.07 25.11 -13.75
CA SER A 363 -7.11 24.55 -12.88
C SER A 363 -6.55 23.44 -11.97
N TYR A 364 -5.66 22.59 -12.48
CA TYR A 364 -4.96 21.58 -11.69
C TYR A 364 -4.13 22.25 -10.59
N GLN A 365 -3.38 23.30 -10.95
CA GLN A 365 -2.56 24.03 -9.99
C GLN A 365 -3.41 24.68 -8.89
N ALA A 366 -4.52 25.33 -9.26
CA ALA A 366 -5.41 25.96 -8.29
C ALA A 366 -6.05 24.94 -7.33
N GLU A 367 -6.45 23.76 -7.83
CA GLU A 367 -6.97 22.67 -6.99
C GLU A 367 -5.89 22.12 -6.05
N LEU A 368 -4.65 21.99 -6.52
CA LEU A 368 -3.52 21.57 -5.69
C LEU A 368 -3.21 22.58 -4.58
N ASP A 369 -3.22 23.88 -4.91
CA ASP A 369 -2.94 24.93 -3.93
C ASP A 369 -4.01 24.96 -2.82
N LEU A 370 -5.28 24.74 -3.17
CA LEU A 370 -6.37 24.59 -2.19
C LEU A 370 -6.16 23.35 -1.31
N LEU A 371 -5.85 22.20 -1.91
CA LEU A 371 -5.58 20.96 -1.16
C LEU A 371 -4.44 21.12 -0.15
N ILE A 372 -3.38 21.83 -0.53
CA ILE A 372 -2.25 22.12 0.36
C ILE A 372 -2.68 23.08 1.46
N ALA A 373 -3.41 24.15 1.14
CA ALA A 373 -3.84 25.16 2.11
C ALA A 373 -4.83 24.63 3.15
N GLU A 374 -5.69 23.67 2.78
CA GLU A 374 -6.65 23.03 3.68
C GLU A 374 -6.05 21.90 4.53
N SER A 375 -4.80 21.51 4.28
CA SER A 375 -4.13 20.44 5.01
C SER A 375 -3.34 20.96 6.22
N ASP A 376 -3.49 20.30 7.37
CA ASP A 376 -2.63 20.53 8.55
C ASP A 376 -1.22 19.91 8.42
N LEU A 377 -0.96 19.24 7.29
CA LEU A 377 0.29 18.56 6.99
C LEU A 377 1.25 19.48 6.25
N ASP A 378 2.55 19.23 6.39
CA ASP A 378 3.54 19.92 5.57
C ASP A 378 3.42 19.46 4.11
N ALA A 379 3.76 20.32 3.17
CA ALA A 379 3.77 19.99 1.74
C ALA A 379 5.20 20.02 1.17
N TRP A 380 5.50 19.04 0.34
CA TRP A 380 6.68 18.99 -0.50
C TRP A 380 6.22 18.80 -1.93
N THR A 381 6.74 19.59 -2.87
CA THR A 381 6.28 19.59 -4.26
C THR A 381 7.46 19.44 -5.19
N TRP A 382 7.31 18.59 -6.20
CA TRP A 382 8.28 18.43 -7.28
C TRP A 382 7.60 18.60 -8.65
N ARG A 383 8.25 19.34 -9.54
CA ARG A 383 7.84 19.59 -10.93
C ARG A 383 8.86 18.99 -11.91
N PRO A 384 8.76 17.68 -12.24
CA PRO A 384 9.68 17.02 -13.15
C PRO A 384 9.85 17.78 -14.48
N GLY A 385 11.08 17.86 -14.98
CA GLY A 385 11.41 18.57 -16.23
C GLY A 385 11.65 20.08 -16.06
N SER A 386 11.00 20.72 -15.09
CA SER A 386 11.23 22.14 -14.76
C SER A 386 12.30 22.32 -13.70
N GLU A 387 12.39 21.39 -12.74
CA GLU A 387 13.35 21.46 -11.64
C GLU A 387 13.93 20.08 -11.29
N THR A 388 15.12 20.09 -10.68
CA THR A 388 15.67 18.89 -10.04
C THR A 388 14.83 18.52 -8.83
N MET A 389 14.65 17.22 -8.58
CA MET A 389 13.91 16.73 -7.40
C MET A 389 14.44 17.39 -6.11
N PRO A 390 13.60 18.13 -5.36
CA PRO A 390 14.03 18.79 -4.13
C PRO A 390 14.50 17.79 -3.07
N ALA A 391 15.34 18.24 -2.13
CA ALA A 391 15.74 17.40 -1.01
C ALA A 391 14.50 16.98 -0.19
N LEU A 392 14.48 15.72 0.25
CA LEU A 392 13.40 15.24 1.10
C LEU A 392 13.48 15.88 2.49
N PRO A 393 12.34 16.12 3.17
CA PRO A 393 12.33 16.53 4.57
C PRO A 393 13.09 15.54 5.44
N LEU A 394 13.77 16.02 6.47
CA LEU A 394 14.47 15.18 7.43
C LEU A 394 13.50 14.23 8.16
N THR A 395 13.99 13.07 8.57
CA THR A 395 13.25 12.25 9.55
C THR A 395 13.21 12.97 10.90
N ALA A 396 12.21 12.66 11.73
CA ALA A 396 12.10 13.19 13.09
C ALA A 396 13.37 12.88 13.92
N TYR A 397 14.00 11.73 13.67
CA TYR A 397 15.26 11.35 14.31
C TYR A 397 16.43 12.25 13.88
N GLU A 398 16.59 12.49 12.58
CA GLU A 398 17.65 13.37 12.06
C GLU A 398 17.46 14.81 12.50
N ALA A 399 16.22 15.32 12.47
CA ALA A 399 15.88 16.65 12.96
C ALA A 399 16.25 16.82 14.44
N ALA A 400 15.87 15.86 15.30
CA ALA A 400 16.23 15.88 16.71
C ALA A 400 17.75 15.79 16.95
N ARG A 401 18.47 15.00 16.14
CA ARG A 401 19.93 14.88 16.24
C ARG A 401 20.64 16.18 15.84
N LEU A 402 20.17 16.87 14.81
CA LEU A 402 20.73 18.16 14.39
C LEU A 402 20.42 19.27 15.41
N GLY A 403 19.20 19.29 15.97
CA GLY A 403 18.81 20.24 17.02
C GLY A 403 19.65 20.08 18.30
N SER A 404 19.90 18.84 18.72
CA SER A 404 20.75 18.54 19.89
C SER A 404 22.25 18.80 19.63
N GLY A 405 22.74 18.58 18.40
CA GLY A 405 24.11 18.92 18.00
C GLY A 405 24.38 20.44 18.02
N ARG A 406 23.40 21.24 17.59
CA ARG A 406 23.49 22.71 17.61
C ARG A 406 23.46 23.26 19.05
N ALA A 407 22.70 22.63 19.95
CA ALA A 407 22.70 22.98 21.38
C ALA A 407 24.02 22.65 22.09
N ARG A 408 24.67 21.52 21.74
CA ARG A 408 25.99 21.16 22.28
C ARG A 408 27.13 22.04 21.79
N SER A 409 27.05 22.54 20.55
CA SER A 409 28.04 23.49 20.00
C SER A 409 27.93 24.91 20.60
N ALA A 410 26.81 25.26 21.23
CA ALA A 410 26.59 26.54 21.87
C ALA A 410 26.99 26.56 23.36
N ALA A 411 27.35 25.41 23.93
CA ALA A 411 27.99 25.37 25.24
C ALA A 411 29.44 25.84 25.08
N ALA A 412 29.71 27.08 25.52
CA ALA A 412 31.05 27.65 25.57
C ALA A 412 32.03 26.68 26.25
N PRO A 413 33.32 26.65 25.84
CA PRO A 413 34.31 25.86 26.55
C PRO A 413 34.33 26.34 28.01
N ALA A 414 34.18 25.40 28.95
CA ALA A 414 34.33 25.70 30.36
C ALA A 414 35.70 26.36 30.56
N THR A 415 35.67 27.56 31.14
CA THR A 415 36.84 28.30 31.59
C THR A 415 37.70 27.36 32.43
N PRO A 416 39.00 27.19 32.13
CA PRO A 416 39.84 26.35 32.97
C PRO A 416 39.87 26.97 34.37
N THR A 417 39.40 26.21 35.36
CA THR A 417 39.59 26.53 36.76
C THR A 417 41.10 26.59 37.03
N VAL A 418 41.58 27.78 37.38
CA VAL A 418 42.92 27.98 37.93
C VAL A 418 43.02 27.09 39.17
N GLN A 419 43.82 26.03 39.08
CA GLN A 419 44.25 25.28 40.24
C GLN A 419 45.28 26.15 40.96
N GLU A 420 45.02 26.49 42.22
CA GLU A 420 46.03 27.04 43.13
C GLU A 420 47.17 26.02 43.25
N GLU A 421 48.39 26.48 42.94
CA GLU A 421 49.63 25.73 43.14
C GLU A 421 49.84 25.43 44.64
N PRO A 422 50.14 24.19 45.03
CA PRO A 422 50.68 23.90 46.35
C PRO A 422 52.17 24.31 46.41
N PRO A 423 52.71 24.64 47.60
CA PRO A 423 54.07 25.11 47.73
C PRO A 423 55.09 24.03 47.39
N LEU A 424 56.20 24.47 46.79
CA LEU A 424 57.41 23.72 46.48
C LEU A 424 57.97 22.99 47.72
N GLU A 425 58.10 21.67 47.62
CA GLU A 425 59.03 20.87 48.44
C GLU A 425 60.11 20.28 47.53
N ASP A 426 61.33 20.25 48.08
CA ASP A 426 62.62 20.12 47.42
C ASP A 426 62.83 18.86 46.55
N GLU A 427 63.48 19.06 45.40
CA GLU A 427 64.05 18.00 44.55
C GLU A 427 65.19 17.23 45.25
N PRO A 428 65.31 15.92 44.98
CA PRO A 428 66.61 15.26 44.88
C PRO A 428 66.96 14.85 43.42
N PRO A 429 68.27 14.75 43.10
CA PRO A 429 68.84 14.88 41.75
C PRO A 429 68.68 13.63 40.84
N PRO A 430 68.99 13.76 39.53
CA PRO A 430 68.55 12.82 38.50
C PRO A 430 69.46 11.61 38.35
N SER A 431 68.88 10.44 38.06
CA SER A 431 69.62 9.28 37.56
C SER A 431 69.34 9.05 36.08
N VAL A 432 70.42 9.17 35.31
CA VAL A 432 70.54 8.96 33.86
C VAL A 432 70.40 7.47 33.51
N GLY A 433 69.69 7.17 32.43
CA GLY A 433 69.62 5.82 31.84
C GLY A 433 69.06 5.86 30.41
N MET A 434 69.94 5.66 29.44
CA MET A 434 69.81 5.82 27.99
C MET A 434 69.15 4.60 27.27
N PRO A 435 68.97 4.63 25.93
CA PRO A 435 67.79 4.13 25.20
C PRO A 435 68.03 2.81 24.43
N ALA A 436 66.98 2.32 23.76
CA ALA A 436 67.01 1.51 22.52
C ALA A 436 65.54 1.19 22.16
N ASP A 437 65.06 1.58 20.96
CA ASP A 437 65.00 0.76 19.73
C ASP A 437 63.98 -0.39 19.87
N THR A 438 63.10 -0.74 18.93
CA THR A 438 62.94 -0.47 17.50
C THR A 438 61.59 -1.10 17.10
N GLU A 439 61.01 -0.57 16.03
CA GLU A 439 60.21 -1.26 14.99
C GLU A 439 59.67 -2.69 15.24
N ASN A 440 58.37 -2.90 15.01
CA ASN A 440 57.95 -3.92 14.04
C ASN A 440 56.50 -3.78 13.55
N SER A 441 56.39 -3.33 12.30
CA SER A 441 55.83 -4.05 11.15
C SER A 441 54.54 -4.91 11.25
N TRP A 442 53.51 -4.38 10.56
CA TRP A 442 52.68 -5.01 9.50
C TRP A 442 51.55 -6.04 9.82
N PRO A 443 50.52 -6.13 8.94
CA PRO A 443 49.12 -6.40 9.27
C PRO A 443 48.63 -7.79 8.85
N THR A 444 47.43 -8.21 9.29
CA THR A 444 46.69 -9.27 8.59
C THR A 444 45.18 -9.11 8.71
N THR A 445 44.59 -8.93 7.52
CA THR A 445 43.22 -9.18 7.07
C THR A 445 42.52 -10.39 7.70
N TRP A 446 41.23 -10.26 8.03
CA TRP A 446 40.28 -11.39 8.06
C TRP A 446 38.86 -10.94 7.66
N LEU A 447 38.38 -11.62 6.61
CA LEU A 447 37.03 -12.02 6.18
C LEU A 447 35.79 -11.30 6.72
#